data_AF-A0A2G2MEA3-F1
#
_entry.id   AF-A0A2G2MEA3-F1
#
_cell.length_a   1.000
_cell.length_b   1.000
_cell.length_c   1.000
_cell.angle_alpha   90.00
_cell.angle_beta   90.00
_cell.angle_gamma   90.00
#
_symmetry.space_group_name_H-M   'P 1'
#
loop_
_entity.id
_entity.type
_entity.pdbx_description
1 polymer ?
#
loop_
_entity_poly.entity_id
_entity_poly.type
_entity_poly.pdbx_seq_one_letter_code
_entity_poly.pdbx_strand_id
1 'polypeptide(L)'
;MLATIDSKDARIEFKTSKDIKTLLQEAANCLGMDLSSFLISTATQRAKDVMIDDKILRLSKQKWENFEKELENPKPATKELKELMNMKGFDA
;
A
#
# COMPACT_ATOMS: atom_id res chain seq x y z
N MET A 1 -28.08 3.39 -18.67
CA MET A 1 -26.93 3.85 -17.87
C MET A 1 -25.69 3.27 -18.53
N LEU A 2 -25.03 4.05 -19.40
CA LEU A 2 -23.86 3.57 -20.16
C LEU A 2 -22.65 3.58 -19.22
N ALA A 3 -22.00 2.43 -19.08
CA ALA A 3 -20.71 2.33 -18.41
C ALA A 3 -19.73 3.27 -19.12
N THR A 4 -19.21 4.26 -18.39
CA THR A 4 -18.10 5.07 -18.85
C THR A 4 -16.94 4.11 -19.09
N ILE A 5 -16.58 3.92 -20.35
CA ILE A 5 -15.31 3.29 -20.73
C ILE A 5 -14.25 4.18 -20.11
N ASP A 6 -13.61 3.71 -19.04
CA ASP A 6 -12.54 4.40 -18.35
C ASP A 6 -11.38 4.52 -19.34
N SER A 7 -11.32 5.64 -20.05
CA SER A 7 -10.27 5.91 -21.01
C SER A 7 -8.95 5.98 -20.25
N LYS A 8 -7.91 5.29 -20.74
CA LYS A 8 -6.52 5.48 -20.26
C LYS A 8 -6.02 6.87 -20.68
N ASP A 9 -6.65 7.92 -20.19
CA ASP A 9 -6.41 9.33 -20.54
C ASP A 9 -5.40 9.99 -19.59
N ALA A 10 -5.24 9.44 -18.39
CA ALA A 10 -4.23 9.85 -17.42
C ALA A 10 -2.81 9.62 -17.97
N ARG A 11 -2.01 10.70 -18.02
CA ARG A 11 -0.62 10.68 -18.48
C ARG A 11 0.34 10.93 -17.35
N ILE A 12 1.46 10.23 -17.38
CA ILE A 12 2.60 10.46 -16.49
C ILE A 12 3.81 10.74 -17.35
N GLU A 13 4.44 11.89 -17.13
CA GLU A 13 5.66 12.31 -17.82
C GLU A 13 6.85 12.26 -16.87
N PHE A 14 7.96 11.70 -17.33
CA PHE A 14 9.19 11.56 -16.55
C PHE A 14 10.33 12.28 -17.25
N LYS A 15 11.10 13.06 -16.49
CA LYS A 15 12.42 13.54 -16.90
C LYS A 15 13.49 12.69 -16.22
N THR A 16 14.48 12.28 -16.99
CA THR A 16 15.58 11.46 -16.49
C THR A 16 16.84 11.66 -17.35
N SER A 17 17.97 11.12 -16.90
CA SER A 17 19.21 11.15 -17.68
C SER A 17 19.20 10.12 -18.81
N LYS A 18 20.08 10.31 -19.80
CA LYS A 18 20.25 9.36 -20.91
C LYS A 18 20.63 7.98 -20.39
N ASP A 19 21.53 7.92 -19.40
CA ASP A 19 22.04 6.65 -18.86
C ASP A 19 20.93 5.86 -18.15
N ILE A 20 20.08 6.53 -17.36
CA ILE A 20 18.93 5.88 -16.72
C ILE A 20 17.94 5.39 -17.77
N LYS A 21 17.66 6.19 -18.82
CA LYS A 21 16.78 5.76 -19.91
C LYS A 21 17.31 4.50 -20.61
N THR A 22 18.62 4.44 -20.89
CA THR A 22 19.26 3.28 -21.51
C THR A 22 19.12 2.04 -20.64
N LEU A 23 19.45 2.15 -19.35
CA LEU A 23 19.32 1.05 -18.39
C LEU A 23 17.89 0.50 -18.33
N LEU A 24 16.89 1.39 -18.24
CA LEU A 24 15.48 0.97 -18.17
C LEU A 24 15.01 0.33 -19.48
N GLN A 25 15.52 0.79 -20.63
CA GLN A 25 15.22 0.20 -21.92
C GLN A 25 15.83 -1.21 -22.05
N GLU A 26 17.07 -1.41 -21.59
CA GLU A 26 17.71 -2.73 -21.58
C GLU A 26 16.93 -3.71 -20.69
N ALA A 27 16.53 -3.28 -19.49
CA ALA A 27 15.70 -4.09 -18.60
C ALA A 27 14.35 -4.47 -19.22
N ALA A 28 13.68 -3.52 -19.91
CA ALA A 28 12.44 -3.78 -20.63
C ALA A 28 12.65 -4.82 -21.76
N ASN A 29 13.75 -4.69 -22.50
CA ASN A 29 14.10 -5.61 -23.59
C ASN A 29 14.38 -7.03 -23.08
N CYS A 30 15.04 -7.17 -21.92
CA CYS A 30 15.25 -8.48 -21.28
C CYS A 30 13.93 -9.22 -20.97
N LEU A 31 12.85 -8.48 -20.76
CA LEU A 31 11.52 -9.02 -20.49
C LEU A 31 10.60 -9.02 -21.74
N GLY A 32 11.12 -8.65 -22.91
CA GLY A 32 10.36 -8.61 -24.16
C GLY A 32 9.22 -7.59 -24.19
N MET A 33 9.35 -6.48 -23.45
CA MET A 33 8.33 -5.43 -23.37
C MET A 33 8.88 -4.07 -23.76
N ASP A 34 8.00 -3.15 -24.17
CA ASP A 34 8.38 -1.76 -24.38
C ASP A 34 8.62 -1.02 -23.06
N LEU A 35 9.33 0.12 -23.14
CA LEU A 35 9.72 0.90 -21.97
C LEU A 35 8.52 1.43 -21.16
N SER A 36 7.43 1.83 -21.82
CA SER A 36 6.24 2.35 -21.13
C SER A 36 5.54 1.23 -20.36
N SER A 37 5.38 0.06 -20.98
CA SER A 37 4.82 -1.13 -20.32
C SER A 37 5.68 -1.59 -19.15
N PHE A 38 7.01 -1.56 -19.29
CA PHE A 38 7.95 -1.86 -18.20
C PHE A 38 7.80 -0.90 -17.02
N LEU A 39 7.74 0.41 -17.29
CA LEU A 39 7.63 1.41 -16.24
C LEU A 39 6.29 1.34 -15.51
N ILE A 40 5.18 1.19 -16.23
CA ILE A 40 3.85 1.08 -15.61
C ILE A 40 3.75 -0.19 -14.76
N SER A 41 4.21 -1.34 -15.27
CA SER A 41 4.16 -2.59 -14.51
C SER A 41 5.01 -2.52 -13.24
N THR A 42 6.24 -2.01 -13.35
CA THR A 42 7.16 -1.85 -12.21
C THR A 42 6.62 -0.87 -11.18
N ALA A 43 6.13 0.30 -11.60
CA ALA A 43 5.55 1.30 -10.71
C ALA A 43 4.27 0.78 -10.03
N THR A 44 3.42 0.06 -10.77
CA THR A 44 2.19 -0.52 -10.23
C THR A 44 2.51 -1.58 -9.17
N GLN A 45 3.47 -2.47 -9.45
CA GLN A 45 3.88 -3.48 -8.47
C GLN A 45 4.42 -2.81 -7.20
N ARG A 46 5.33 -1.85 -7.36
CA ARG A 46 5.91 -1.15 -6.21
C ARG A 46 4.86 -0.37 -5.42
N ALA A 47 3.90 0.27 -6.08
CA ALA A 47 2.81 0.97 -5.42
C ALA A 47 1.96 0.02 -4.57
N LYS A 48 1.65 -1.18 -5.08
CA LYS A 48 0.95 -2.22 -4.31
C LYS A 48 1.76 -2.62 -3.07
N ASP A 49 3.05 -2.88 -3.23
CA ASP A 49 3.91 -3.29 -2.12
C ASP A 49 3.96 -2.20 -1.03
N VAL A 50 4.08 -0.92 -1.43
CA VAL A 50 4.08 0.21 -0.48
C VAL A 50 2.74 0.32 0.25
N MET A 51 1.60 0.18 -0.46
CA MET A 51 0.27 0.21 0.17
C MET A 51 0.03 -0.98 1.11
N ILE A 52 0.66 -2.12 0.81
CA ILE A 52 0.60 -3.31 1.67
C ILE A 52 1.47 -3.09 2.91
N ASP A 53 2.71 -2.63 2.75
CA ASP A 53 3.63 -2.41 3.87
C ASP A 53 3.11 -1.33 4.84
N ASP A 54 2.40 -0.32 4.34
CA ASP A 54 1.72 0.68 5.18
C ASP A 54 0.60 0.08 6.05
N LYS A 55 -0.09 -0.95 5.54
CA LYS A 55 -1.25 -1.57 6.19
C LYS A 55 -0.93 -2.81 7.02
N ILE A 56 0.21 -3.45 6.78
CA ILE A 56 0.59 -4.69 7.46
C ILE A 56 1.37 -4.38 8.74
N LEU A 57 0.79 -4.76 9.86
CA LEU A 57 1.46 -4.72 11.15
C LEU A 57 2.28 -6.02 11.33
N ARG A 58 3.60 -5.93 11.11
CA ARG A 58 4.52 -7.07 11.29
C ARG A 58 4.89 -7.23 12.75
N LEU A 59 4.52 -8.36 13.35
CA LEU A 59 4.86 -8.71 14.72
C LEU A 59 6.00 -9.73 14.75
N SER A 60 6.94 -9.59 15.70
CA SER A 60 7.84 -10.68 16.02
C SER A 60 7.05 -11.84 16.61
N LYS A 61 7.60 -13.06 16.58
CA LYS A 61 6.93 -14.24 17.14
C LYS A 61 6.43 -14.02 18.57
N GLN A 62 7.27 -13.45 19.44
CA GLN A 62 6.88 -13.15 20.82
C GLN A 62 5.72 -12.14 20.91
N LYS A 63 5.73 -11.10 20.07
CA LYS A 63 4.63 -10.11 20.03
C LYS A 63 3.35 -10.73 19.47
N TRP A 64 3.47 -11.65 18.51
CA TRP A 64 2.34 -12.39 17.96
C TRP A 64 1.69 -13.27 19.03
N GLU A 65 2.47 -14.07 19.76
CA GLU A 65 1.96 -14.92 20.86
C GLU A 65 1.26 -14.09 21.95
N ASN A 66 1.84 -12.94 22.31
CA ASN A 66 1.21 -12.03 23.26
C ASN A 66 -0.09 -11.42 22.70
N PHE A 67 -0.11 -11.05 21.43
CA PHE A 67 -1.28 -10.49 20.76
C PHE A 67 -2.43 -11.52 20.70
N GLU A 68 -2.13 -12.76 20.32
CA GLU A 68 -3.09 -13.87 20.27
C GLU A 68 -3.70 -14.15 21.65
N LYS A 69 -2.87 -14.22 22.70
CA LYS A 69 -3.33 -14.42 24.08
C LYS A 69 -4.30 -13.33 24.55
N GLU A 70 -4.04 -12.07 24.19
CA GLU A 70 -4.91 -10.94 24.54
C GLU A 70 -6.21 -10.92 23.70
N LEU A 71 -6.20 -11.45 22.48
CA LEU A 71 -7.41 -11.65 21.66
C LEU A 71 -8.31 -12.76 22.19
N GLU A 72 -7.72 -13.87 22.67
CA GLU A 72 -8.47 -14.99 23.24
C GLU A 72 -9.14 -14.65 24.57
N ASN A 73 -8.54 -13.72 25.34
CA ASN A 73 -9.07 -13.27 26.62
C ASN A 73 -9.15 -11.74 26.69
N PRO A 74 -10.15 -11.13 26.00
CA PRO A 74 -10.26 -9.69 25.91
C PRO A 74 -10.54 -9.09 27.29
N LYS A 75 -9.70 -8.14 27.71
CA LYS A 75 -9.88 -7.43 28.98
C LYS A 75 -11.07 -6.45 28.87
N PRO A 76 -11.85 -6.27 29.95
CA PRO A 76 -12.89 -5.26 29.95
C PRO A 76 -12.28 -3.86 29.80
N ALA A 77 -12.99 -2.97 29.12
CA ALA A 77 -12.59 -1.57 28.99
C ALA A 77 -12.34 -0.92 30.36
N THR A 78 -11.24 -0.19 30.46
CA THR A 78 -10.88 0.54 31.69
C THR A 78 -11.84 1.70 31.94
N LYS A 79 -11.80 2.26 33.15
CA LYS A 79 -12.65 3.40 33.51
C LYS A 79 -12.33 4.62 32.63
N GLU A 80 -11.06 4.87 32.38
CA GLU A 80 -10.56 6.00 31.59
C GLU A 80 -10.98 5.86 30.12
N LEU A 81 -10.92 4.64 29.55
CA LEU A 81 -11.40 4.39 28.19
C LEU A 81 -12.91 4.62 28.09
N LYS A 82 -13.69 4.19 29.09
CA LYS A 82 -15.14 4.44 29.13
C LYS A 82 -15.45 5.94 29.23
N GLU A 83 -14.69 6.68 30.01
CA GLU A 83 -14.86 8.14 30.13
C GLU A 83 -14.51 8.85 28.83
N LEU A 84 -13.41 8.46 28.15
CA LEU A 84 -13.01 9.01 26.86
C LEU A 84 -14.08 8.80 25.78
N MET A 85 -14.61 7.58 25.66
CA MET A 85 -15.65 7.25 24.65
C MET A 85 -16.97 7.98 24.88
N ASN A 86 -17.19 8.56 26.08
CA ASN A 86 -18.38 9.35 26.42
C ASN A 86 -18.17 10.87 26.32
N MET A 87 -16.98 11.33 25.91
CA MET A 87 -16.69 12.75 25.73
C MET A 87 -17.34 13.29 24.44
N LYS A 88 -17.89 14.51 24.49
CA LYS A 88 -18.46 15.18 23.30
C LYS A 88 -17.37 15.44 22.26
N GLY A 89 -17.61 15.03 21.01
CA GLY A 89 -16.68 15.14 19.88
C GLY A 89 -15.98 13.84 19.49
N PHE A 90 -16.22 12.75 20.23
CA PHE A 90 -15.90 11.39 19.79
C PHE A 90 -17.09 10.82 19.01
N ASP A 91 -17.31 11.30 17.78
CA ASP A 91 -18.28 10.71 16.86
C ASP A 91 -17.61 9.50 16.20
N ALA A 92 -17.99 8.29 16.62
CA ALA A 92 -17.49 7.02 16.07
C ALA A 92 -18.21 6.64 14.77
#